data_AF-A0A4R9IPA7-F1
#
_entry.id   AF-A0A4R9IPA7-F1
#
_cell.length_a   1.000
_cell.length_b   1.000
_cell.length_c   1.000
_cell.angle_alpha   90.00
_cell.angle_beta   90.00
_cell.angle_gamma   90.00
#
_symmetry.space_group_name_H-M   'P 1'
#
loop_
_entity.id
_entity.type
_entity.pdbx_description
1 polymer ?
#
loop_
_entity_poly.entity_id
_entity_poly.type
_entity_poly.pdbx_seq_one_letter_code
_entity_poly.pdbx_strand_id
1 'polypeptide(L)'
;MKNVFILFAILSFVRCSQATLSDSNELKVLSEAYHSGHLTVVSSVLKEKKKEEKLLPAEDLLYSKSLFYLGDWKEFFIHWTEVSRKPPELVLLYFKAVLVSKLPVTISSEDESKLIELLPISPEACLLYLKLKNTKDPIKQKKLFWAQWKQFQTHLDRLEKELGEK
;
A
#
# COMPACT_ATOMS: atom_id res chain seq x y z
N MET A 1 -43.43 -40.35 26.52
CA MET A 1 -42.56 -39.18 26.72
C MET A 1 -41.11 -39.52 26.37
N LYS A 2 -40.78 -39.68 25.07
CA LYS A 2 -39.39 -39.92 24.61
C LYS A 2 -39.04 -39.19 23.30
N ASN A 3 -40.01 -38.54 22.64
CA ASN A 3 -39.83 -38.01 21.29
C ASN A 3 -39.69 -36.47 21.21
N VAL A 4 -39.61 -35.77 22.35
CA VAL A 4 -39.51 -34.29 22.37
C VAL A 4 -38.04 -33.82 22.43
N PHE A 5 -37.11 -34.66 22.90
CA PHE A 5 -35.71 -34.28 23.06
C PHE A 5 -34.88 -34.28 21.77
N ILE A 6 -35.38 -34.90 20.69
CA ILE A 6 -34.63 -34.99 19.41
C ILE A 6 -34.79 -33.70 18.58
N LEU A 7 -35.89 -32.95 18.75
CA LEU A 7 -36.12 -31.72 17.99
C LEU A 7 -35.22 -30.55 18.44
N PHE A 8 -34.73 -30.56 19.68
CA PHE A 8 -33.84 -29.52 20.19
C PHE A 8 -32.36 -29.75 19.84
N ALA A 9 -31.98 -30.97 19.42
CA ALA A 9 -30.60 -31.28 19.04
C ALA A 9 -30.25 -30.83 17.60
N ILE A 10 -31.25 -30.57 16.76
CA ILE A 10 -31.05 -30.20 15.35
C ILE A 10 -30.85 -28.68 15.16
N LEU A 11 -31.30 -27.86 16.13
CA LEU A 11 -31.16 -26.40 16.08
C LEU A 11 -29.74 -25.89 16.41
N SER A 12 -28.86 -26.75 16.93
CA SER A 12 -27.48 -26.37 17.27
C SER A 12 -26.49 -26.44 16.09
N PHE A 13 -26.92 -26.91 14.92
CA PHE A 13 -26.08 -27.02 13.72
C PHE A 13 -26.20 -25.85 12.73
N VAL A 14 -27.02 -24.84 13.03
CA VAL A 14 -27.07 -23.58 12.25
C VAL A 14 -26.16 -22.52 12.91
N ARG A 15 -24.90 -22.89 13.17
CA ARG A 15 -23.79 -21.93 13.12
C ARG A 15 -22.97 -22.29 11.89
N CYS A 16 -23.61 -22.11 10.74
CA CYS A 16 -22.93 -22.14 9.46
C CYS A 16 -21.96 -20.95 9.43
N SER A 17 -20.69 -21.24 9.19
CA SER A 17 -19.55 -20.33 9.18
C SER A 17 -19.81 -19.04 8.41
N GLN A 18 -19.96 -17.92 9.12
CA GLN A 18 -20.09 -16.59 8.54
C GLN A 18 -18.78 -15.79 8.62
N ALA A 19 -17.64 -16.48 8.74
CA ALA A 19 -16.35 -15.89 9.07
C ALA A 19 -15.42 -15.65 7.85
N THR A 20 -15.91 -15.82 6.61
CA THR A 20 -15.03 -15.66 5.42
C THR A 20 -15.61 -14.85 4.27
N LEU A 21 -16.92 -14.55 4.27
CA LEU A 21 -17.55 -13.72 3.23
C LEU A 21 -17.66 -12.23 3.61
N SER A 22 -17.60 -11.91 4.91
CA SER A 22 -17.82 -10.56 5.43
C SER A 22 -16.69 -9.58 5.06
N ASP A 23 -15.43 -10.03 5.16
CA ASP A 23 -14.25 -9.17 5.04
C ASP A 23 -14.10 -8.55 3.65
N SER A 24 -14.46 -9.27 2.58
CA SER A 24 -14.32 -8.74 1.21
C SER A 24 -15.33 -7.63 0.91
N ASN A 25 -16.53 -7.71 1.52
CA ASN A 25 -17.58 -6.72 1.31
C ASN A 25 -17.28 -5.45 2.11
N GLU A 26 -16.77 -5.58 3.32
CA GLU A 26 -16.35 -4.44 4.14
C GLU A 26 -15.22 -3.65 3.49
N LEU A 27 -14.16 -4.34 3.03
CA LEU A 27 -13.05 -3.68 2.32
C LEU A 27 -13.53 -2.97 1.05
N LYS A 28 -14.51 -3.55 0.34
CA LYS A 28 -15.11 -2.92 -0.85
C LYS A 28 -15.82 -1.62 -0.49
N VAL A 29 -16.64 -1.62 0.56
CA VAL A 29 -17.32 -0.42 1.05
C VAL A 29 -16.31 0.66 1.47
N LEU A 30 -15.26 0.29 2.19
CA LEU A 30 -14.20 1.22 2.59
C LEU A 30 -13.43 1.77 1.38
N SER A 31 -13.19 0.94 0.36
CA SER A 31 -12.57 1.37 -0.88
C SER A 31 -13.47 2.37 -1.63
N GLU A 32 -14.77 2.12 -1.76
CA GLU A 32 -15.71 3.06 -2.39
C GLU A 32 -15.79 4.39 -1.63
N ALA A 33 -15.82 4.34 -0.30
CA ALA A 33 -15.78 5.54 0.54
C ALA A 33 -14.48 6.33 0.35
N TYR A 34 -13.34 5.64 0.25
CA TYR A 34 -12.03 6.25 -0.03
C TYR A 34 -12.03 6.97 -1.38
N HIS A 35 -12.49 6.31 -2.45
CA HIS A 35 -12.56 6.91 -3.79
C HIS A 35 -13.57 8.07 -3.87
N SER A 36 -14.57 8.08 -3.00
CA SER A 36 -15.53 9.19 -2.85
C SER A 36 -15.01 10.35 -1.98
N GLY A 37 -13.78 10.24 -1.46
CA GLY A 37 -13.15 11.29 -0.65
C GLY A 37 -13.48 11.26 0.83
N HIS A 38 -14.17 10.23 1.33
CA HIS A 38 -14.51 10.07 2.75
C HIS A 38 -13.32 9.54 3.58
N LEU A 39 -12.16 10.16 3.44
CA LEU A 39 -10.88 9.69 3.99
C LEU A 39 -10.90 9.62 5.52
N THR A 40 -11.54 10.57 6.19
CA THR A 40 -11.65 10.59 7.66
C THR A 40 -12.39 9.36 8.17
N VAL A 41 -13.54 9.04 7.57
CA VAL A 41 -14.33 7.84 7.90
C VAL A 41 -13.50 6.57 7.70
N VAL A 42 -12.86 6.43 6.54
CA VAL A 42 -12.03 5.26 6.23
C VAL A 42 -10.88 5.13 7.23
N SER A 43 -10.19 6.24 7.53
CA SER A 43 -9.09 6.24 8.49
C SER A 43 -9.55 5.87 9.91
N SER A 44 -10.70 6.37 10.37
CA SER A 44 -11.25 6.06 11.69
C SER A 44 -11.65 4.60 11.81
N VAL A 45 -12.36 4.06 10.82
CA VAL A 45 -12.78 2.65 10.83
C VAL A 45 -11.57 1.71 10.84
N LEU A 46 -10.60 1.94 9.96
CA LEU A 46 -9.38 1.10 9.90
C LEU A 46 -8.52 1.25 11.16
N LYS A 47 -8.47 2.43 11.76
CA LYS A 47 -7.76 2.67 13.02
C LYS A 47 -8.40 1.90 14.19
N GLU A 48 -9.73 1.88 14.29
CA GLU A 48 -10.42 1.10 15.32
C GLU A 48 -10.24 -0.41 15.06
N LYS A 49 -10.44 -0.87 13.82
CA LYS A 49 -10.23 -2.28 13.44
C LYS A 49 -8.82 -2.77 13.81
N LYS A 50 -7.80 -1.95 13.56
CA LYS A 50 -6.40 -2.23 13.90
C LYS A 50 -6.14 -2.40 15.42
N LYS A 51 -6.96 -1.81 16.29
CA LYS A 51 -6.85 -2.00 17.75
C LYS A 51 -7.40 -3.37 18.18
N GLU A 52 -8.36 -3.89 17.44
CA GLU A 52 -9.05 -5.15 17.74
C GLU A 52 -8.33 -6.34 17.10
N GLU A 53 -7.85 -6.17 15.87
CA GLU A 53 -7.21 -7.22 15.09
C GLU A 53 -6.14 -6.67 14.13
N LYS A 54 -5.37 -7.59 13.53
CA LYS A 54 -4.36 -7.22 12.54
C LYS A 54 -5.04 -6.99 11.19
N LEU A 55 -4.79 -5.82 10.61
CA LEU A 55 -5.27 -5.48 9.27
C LEU A 55 -4.73 -6.44 8.20
N LEU A 56 -5.55 -6.71 7.19
CA LEU A 56 -5.15 -7.41 5.98
C LEU A 56 -4.23 -6.51 5.13
N PRO A 57 -3.36 -7.07 4.26
CA PRO A 57 -2.43 -6.27 3.46
C PRO A 57 -3.09 -5.19 2.58
N ALA A 58 -4.31 -5.44 2.09
CA ALA A 58 -5.07 -4.46 1.33
C ALA A 58 -5.64 -3.33 2.20
N GLU A 59 -6.01 -3.66 3.44
CA GLU A 59 -6.47 -2.68 4.44
C GLU A 59 -5.31 -1.81 4.94
N ASP A 60 -4.14 -2.40 5.20
CA ASP A 60 -2.90 -1.66 5.54
C ASP A 60 -2.58 -0.62 4.46
N LEU A 61 -2.66 -1.02 3.18
CA LEU A 61 -2.42 -0.13 2.05
C LEU A 61 -3.49 0.97 1.99
N LEU A 62 -4.77 0.63 2.17
CA LEU A 62 -5.87 1.60 2.16
C LEU A 62 -5.78 2.60 3.31
N TYR A 63 -5.41 2.12 4.51
CA TYR A 63 -5.20 2.94 5.69
C TYR A 63 -4.04 3.91 5.48
N SER A 64 -2.91 3.41 5.02
CA SER A 64 -1.73 4.23 4.69
C SER A 64 -2.05 5.31 3.66
N LYS A 65 -2.80 4.96 2.59
CA LYS A 65 -3.27 5.94 1.59
C LYS A 65 -4.16 7.01 2.24
N SER A 66 -5.12 6.60 3.06
CA SER A 66 -6.04 7.51 3.73
C SER A 66 -5.29 8.51 4.61
N LEU A 67 -4.35 8.03 5.42
CA LEU A 67 -3.48 8.88 6.26
C LEU A 67 -2.63 9.85 5.42
N PHE A 68 -2.06 9.36 4.33
CA PHE A 68 -1.24 10.18 3.43
C PHE A 68 -2.05 11.35 2.83
N TYR A 69 -3.24 11.08 2.30
CA TYR A 69 -4.07 12.12 1.68
C TYR A 69 -4.75 13.04 2.70
N LEU A 70 -4.95 12.60 3.94
CA LEU A 70 -5.33 13.47 5.05
C LEU A 70 -4.18 14.35 5.55
N GLY A 71 -2.94 14.00 5.23
CA GLY A 71 -1.75 14.66 5.77
C GLY A 71 -1.50 14.37 7.25
N ASP A 72 -2.02 13.25 7.78
CA ASP A 72 -1.75 12.80 9.15
C ASP A 72 -0.39 12.11 9.22
N TRP A 73 0.68 12.91 9.13
CA TRP A 73 2.05 12.41 9.01
C TRP A 73 2.51 11.62 10.25
N LYS A 74 2.06 12.01 11.44
CA LYS A 74 2.48 11.33 12.68
C LYS A 74 1.96 9.90 12.70
N GLU A 75 0.66 9.72 12.48
CA GLU A 75 0.05 8.40 12.42
C GLU A 75 0.58 7.60 11.23
N PHE A 76 0.80 8.25 10.07
CA PHE A 76 1.36 7.60 8.89
C PHE A 76 2.74 6.98 9.18
N PHE A 77 3.66 7.71 9.81
CA PHE A 77 4.99 7.20 10.12
C PHE A 77 4.99 6.14 11.22
N ILE A 78 4.08 6.24 12.21
CA ILE A 78 3.89 5.17 13.20
C ILE A 78 3.44 3.90 12.48
N HIS A 79 2.40 4.00 11.66
CA HIS A 79 1.86 2.86 10.93
C HIS A 79 2.89 2.22 9.98
N TRP A 80 3.71 3.02 9.28
CA TRP A 80 4.80 2.52 8.44
C TRP A 80 5.76 1.56 9.17
N THR A 81 6.03 1.80 10.45
CA THR A 81 6.93 0.95 11.25
C THR A 81 6.30 -0.38 11.66
N GLU A 82 4.98 -0.45 11.71
CA GLU A 82 4.22 -1.64 12.14
C GLU A 82 3.86 -2.55 10.96
N VAL A 83 3.77 -2.00 9.75
CA VAL A 83 3.43 -2.76 8.54
C VAL A 83 4.57 -3.69 8.17
N SER A 84 4.31 -5.00 8.23
CA SER A 84 5.28 -6.04 7.88
C SER A 84 5.53 -6.15 6.38
N ARG A 85 4.50 -5.95 5.54
CA ARG A 85 4.61 -6.09 4.08
C ARG A 85 4.48 -4.73 3.42
N LYS A 86 5.56 -4.24 2.81
CA LYS A 86 5.61 -2.93 2.15
C LYS A 86 5.58 -3.09 0.63
N PRO A 87 4.40 -3.03 -0.03
CA PRO A 87 4.33 -3.09 -1.48
C PRO A 87 4.98 -1.85 -2.12
N PRO A 88 5.39 -1.91 -3.40
CA PRO A 88 6.03 -0.79 -4.10
C PRO A 88 5.29 0.54 -3.96
N GLU A 89 3.96 0.52 -4.08
CA GLU A 89 3.13 1.72 -3.92
C GLU A 89 3.29 2.36 -2.54
N LEU A 90 3.31 1.56 -1.47
CA LEU A 90 3.47 2.06 -0.11
C LEU A 90 4.87 2.61 0.14
N VAL A 91 5.90 2.00 -0.45
CA VAL A 91 7.27 2.52 -0.42
C VAL A 91 7.33 3.91 -1.06
N LEU A 92 6.72 4.08 -2.25
CA LEU A 92 6.67 5.38 -2.92
C LEU A 92 5.92 6.43 -2.08
N LEU A 93 4.80 6.06 -1.45
CA LEU A 93 4.07 6.94 -0.54
C LEU A 93 4.91 7.35 0.67
N TYR A 94 5.67 6.42 1.26
CA TYR A 94 6.55 6.73 2.38
C TYR A 94 7.60 7.80 2.00
N PHE A 95 8.31 7.62 0.90
CA PHE A 95 9.31 8.60 0.48
C PHE A 95 8.70 9.95 0.07
N LYS A 96 7.49 9.96 -0.51
CA LYS A 96 6.73 11.20 -0.71
C LYS A 96 6.41 11.87 0.62
N ALA A 97 5.95 11.13 1.62
CA ALA A 97 5.62 11.66 2.94
C ALA A 97 6.86 12.23 3.63
N VAL A 98 8.02 11.57 3.53
CA VAL A 98 9.30 12.09 4.04
C VAL A 98 9.63 13.46 3.44
N LEU A 99 9.42 13.64 2.13
CA LEU A 99 9.71 14.89 1.45
C LEU A 99 8.68 16.00 1.73
N VAL A 100 7.41 15.65 1.93
CA VAL A 100 6.31 16.62 2.04
C VAL A 100 6.00 17.00 3.50
N SER A 101 6.13 16.07 4.45
CA SER A 101 5.74 16.27 5.85
C SER A 101 6.57 17.32 6.60
N LYS A 102 7.79 17.60 6.14
CA LYS A 102 8.78 18.46 6.83
C LYS A 102 9.12 18.01 8.26
N LEU A 103 8.74 16.79 8.64
CA LEU A 103 9.10 16.22 9.94
C LEU A 103 10.54 15.69 9.90
N PRO A 104 11.29 15.75 11.00
CA PRO A 104 12.62 15.16 11.08
C PRO A 104 12.50 13.63 11.13
N VAL A 105 12.43 13.00 9.97
CA VAL A 105 12.35 11.53 9.83
C VAL A 105 13.72 10.97 9.48
N THR A 106 14.24 10.08 10.32
CA THR A 106 15.46 9.33 10.02
C THR A 106 15.11 8.13 9.16
N ILE A 107 15.65 8.07 7.95
CA ILE A 107 15.43 6.96 7.00
C ILE A 107 16.41 5.84 7.34
N SER A 108 15.89 4.64 7.58
CA SER A 108 16.71 3.45 7.81
C SER A 108 17.38 2.99 6.51
N SER A 109 18.52 2.30 6.61
CA SER A 109 19.19 1.72 5.44
C SER A 109 18.32 0.67 4.73
N GLU A 110 17.46 -0.02 5.48
CA GLU A 110 16.50 -1.00 4.94
C GLU A 110 15.38 -0.32 4.13
N ASP A 111 14.87 0.81 4.60
CA ASP A 111 13.86 1.55 3.84
C ASP A 111 14.49 2.19 2.58
N GLU A 112 15.74 2.65 2.65
CA GLU A 112 16.48 3.13 1.48
C GLU A 112 16.69 2.03 0.43
N SER A 113 17.05 0.80 0.84
CA SER A 113 17.24 -0.30 -0.12
C SER A 113 15.96 -0.63 -0.88
N LYS A 114 14.79 -0.58 -0.23
CA LYS A 114 13.48 -0.76 -0.87
C LYS A 114 13.23 0.28 -1.96
N LEU A 115 13.70 1.53 -1.80
CA LEU A 115 13.60 2.53 -2.87
C LEU A 115 14.55 2.23 -4.03
N ILE A 116 15.77 1.78 -3.73
CA ILE A 116 16.79 1.44 -4.73
C ILE A 116 16.30 0.29 -5.62
N GLU A 117 15.65 -0.70 -5.04
CA GLU A 117 15.04 -1.83 -5.76
C GLU A 117 13.97 -1.39 -6.77
N LEU A 118 13.29 -0.27 -6.52
CA LEU A 118 12.27 0.27 -7.41
C LEU A 118 12.82 1.14 -8.54
N LEU A 119 14.10 1.54 -8.48
CA LEU A 119 14.69 2.40 -9.50
C LEU A 119 14.51 1.83 -10.91
N PRO A 120 14.83 0.56 -11.21
CA PRO A 120 14.71 -0.03 -12.55
C PRO A 120 13.28 -0.11 -13.11
N ILE A 121 12.26 0.06 -12.28
CA ILE A 121 10.87 -0.27 -12.61
C ILE A 121 9.97 0.96 -12.56
N SER A 122 10.35 1.99 -11.77
CA SER A 122 9.55 3.17 -11.53
C SER A 122 10.34 4.46 -11.78
N PRO A 123 9.96 5.25 -12.81
CA PRO A 123 10.49 6.60 -13.00
C PRO A 123 10.26 7.49 -11.76
N GLU A 124 9.15 7.26 -11.06
CA GLU A 124 8.82 7.98 -9.83
C GLU A 124 9.82 7.66 -8.70
N ALA A 125 10.24 6.40 -8.54
CA ALA A 125 11.29 6.04 -7.59
C ALA A 125 12.60 6.78 -7.86
N CYS A 126 12.96 6.94 -9.15
CA CYS A 126 14.14 7.70 -9.54
C CYS A 126 14.05 9.17 -9.13
N LEU A 127 12.91 9.82 -9.37
CA LEU A 127 12.70 11.21 -8.97
C LEU A 127 12.77 11.38 -7.45
N LEU A 128 12.15 10.47 -6.70
CA LEU A 128 12.19 10.47 -5.24
C LEU A 128 13.62 10.29 -4.71
N TYR A 129 14.37 9.35 -5.27
CA TYR A 129 15.76 9.09 -4.89
C TYR A 129 16.66 10.31 -5.15
N LEU A 130 16.55 10.93 -6.33
CA LEU A 130 17.32 12.13 -6.68
C LEU A 130 17.00 13.31 -5.77
N LYS A 131 15.71 13.51 -5.46
CA LYS A 131 15.26 14.58 -4.57
C LYS A 131 15.72 14.33 -3.13
N LEU A 132 15.71 13.08 -2.68
CA LEU A 132 16.15 12.70 -1.34
C LEU A 132 17.66 12.89 -1.15
N LYS A 133 18.47 12.45 -2.12
CA LYS A 133 19.93 12.64 -2.07
C LYS A 133 20.36 14.09 -2.30
N ASN A 134 19.41 14.98 -2.60
CA ASN A 134 19.60 16.39 -2.88
C ASN A 134 20.79 16.61 -3.83
N THR A 135 20.92 15.72 -4.81
CA THR A 135 22.13 15.63 -5.62
C THR A 135 22.16 16.83 -6.54
N LYS A 136 22.92 17.88 -6.18
CA LYS A 136 23.19 19.04 -7.04
C LYS A 136 24.11 18.68 -8.22
N ASP A 137 24.10 17.43 -8.67
CA ASP A 137 24.91 16.91 -9.76
C ASP A 137 23.99 16.55 -10.94
N PRO A 138 23.76 17.50 -11.86
CA PRO A 138 22.87 17.29 -13.00
C PRO A 138 23.37 16.18 -13.94
N ILE A 139 24.68 15.86 -13.94
CA ILE A 139 25.25 14.83 -14.80
C ILE A 139 24.85 13.43 -14.27
N LYS A 140 24.95 13.20 -12.96
CA LYS A 140 24.51 11.94 -12.35
C LYS A 140 23.00 11.73 -12.51
N GLN A 141 22.20 12.79 -12.33
CA GLN A 141 20.75 12.76 -12.56
C GLN A 141 20.42 12.37 -14.00
N LYS A 142 21.05 13.04 -14.97
CA LYS A 142 20.90 12.75 -16.40
C LYS A 142 21.28 11.30 -16.69
N LYS A 143 22.40 10.80 -16.17
CA LYS A 143 22.86 9.42 -16.36
C LYS A 143 21.84 8.39 -15.84
N LEU A 144 21.29 8.59 -14.65
CA LEU A 144 20.25 7.72 -14.08
C LEU A 144 18.99 7.73 -14.95
N PHE A 145 18.54 8.89 -15.38
CA PHE A 145 17.36 9.02 -16.25
C PHE A 145 17.55 8.33 -17.60
N TRP A 146 18.72 8.48 -18.23
CA TRP A 146 19.04 7.78 -19.48
C TRP A 146 19.09 6.27 -19.33
N ALA A 147 19.59 5.76 -18.20
CA ALA A 147 19.59 4.33 -17.93
C ALA A 147 18.15 3.78 -17.87
N GLN A 148 17.25 4.49 -17.17
CA GLN A 148 15.82 4.15 -17.12
C GLN A 148 15.17 4.20 -18.51
N TRP A 149 15.42 5.28 -19.25
CA TRP A 149 14.88 5.45 -20.58
C TRP A 149 15.26 4.30 -21.50
N LYS A 150 16.55 3.90 -21.51
CA LYS A 150 17.02 2.75 -22.30
C LYS A 150 16.36 1.45 -21.88
N GLN A 151 16.19 1.23 -20.58
CA GLN A 151 15.53 0.03 -20.07
C GLN A 151 14.07 -0.01 -20.50
N PHE A 152 13.35 1.11 -20.38
CA PHE A 152 11.97 1.24 -20.84
C PHE A 152 11.83 1.01 -22.35
N GLN A 153 12.71 1.61 -23.16
CA GLN A 153 12.76 1.33 -24.61
C GLN A 153 12.98 -0.16 -24.89
N THR A 154 13.91 -0.81 -24.17
CA THR A 154 14.15 -2.25 -24.34
C THR A 154 12.91 -3.09 -24.02
N HIS A 155 12.13 -2.69 -23.01
CA HIS A 155 10.85 -3.34 -22.68
C HIS A 155 9.78 -3.10 -23.75
N LEU A 156 9.69 -1.88 -24.29
CA LEU A 156 8.79 -1.57 -25.40
C LEU A 156 9.14 -2.36 -26.65
N ASP A 157 10.41 -2.37 -27.07
CA ASP A 157 10.88 -3.12 -28.23
C ASP A 157 10.57 -4.61 -28.11
N ARG A 158 10.62 -5.15 -26.89
CA ARG A 158 10.26 -6.54 -26.61
C ARG A 158 8.75 -6.77 -26.71
N LEU A 159 7.95 -5.87 -26.16
CA LEU A 159 6.49 -5.95 -26.26
C LEU A 159 6.01 -5.84 -27.71
N GLU A 160 6.59 -4.94 -28.51
CA GLU A 160 6.27 -4.81 -29.94
C GLU A 160 6.56 -6.12 -30.70
N LYS A 161 7.69 -6.77 -30.42
CA LYS A 161 8.01 -8.11 -30.97
C LYS A 161 7.02 -9.18 -30.53
N GLU A 162 6.64 -9.19 -29.25
CA GLU A 162 5.68 -10.17 -28.70
C GLU A 162 4.26 -9.95 -29.25
N LEU A 163 3.90 -8.71 -29.59
CA LEU A 163 2.63 -8.34 -30.24
C LEU A 163 2.61 -8.60 -31.76
N GLY A 164 3.75 -8.95 -32.36
CA GLY A 164 3.85 -9.22 -33.79
C GLY A 164 3.79 -7.97 -34.67
N GLU A 165 4.01 -6.78 -34.10
CA GLU A 165 4.07 -5.53 -34.87
C GLU A 165 5.42 -5.32 -35.58
N LYS A 166 6.38 -6.25 -35.45
CA LYS A 166 7.57 -6.42 -36.30
C LYS A 166 8.29 -7.75 -36.05
#